data_AF-A0A673LWM9-F1
#
_entry.id   AF-A0A673LWM9-F1
#
_cell.length_a   1.000
_cell.length_b   1.000
_cell.length_c   1.000
_cell.angle_alpha   90.00
_cell.angle_beta   90.00
_cell.angle_gamma   90.00
#
_symmetry.space_group_name_H-M   'P 1'
#
loop_
_entity.id
_entity.type
_entity.pdbx_description
1 polymer ?
#
loop_
_entity_poly.entity_id
_entity_poly.type
_entity_poly.pdbx_seq_one_letter_code
_entity_poly.pdbx_strand_id
1 'polypeptide(L)'
;MAESSVSLAQDQFSCSICLNLLKDPVAIPCGHSYCMSCITGCWDQDDQKRVYSCPQCRQTFTPRPVLGKNTILAEVVEKIKKTKLQAARPSQCFIGSGNVECDICTGDKNKAVKSCLVCLESYCQTHFERHEEFHSGKRHKVTDAIGELKEMICPQHDKLKEIFCRTDQCCICYMCMVDEHKNHNTVSAAAERTEKQKHVDDTQRKFQQKIQERQKELEELRGAVESHKVSFEQKNTHTHTHTHTETSYCTFKHCEEHRCTLMNQISIQN
;
A
#
# COMPACT_ATOMS: atom_id res chain seq x y z
N MET A 1 15.87 -19.88 12.39
CA MET A 1 16.78 -20.94 11.88
C MET A 1 16.45 -21.42 10.47
N ALA A 2 15.21 -21.28 9.97
CA ALA A 2 14.85 -21.62 8.59
C ALA A 2 15.20 -20.52 7.55
N GLU A 3 15.29 -19.25 7.96
CA GLU A 3 15.64 -18.14 7.05
C GLU A 3 17.14 -18.14 6.68
N SER A 4 18.00 -18.55 7.61
CA SER A 4 19.45 -18.62 7.42
C SER A 4 19.89 -19.75 6.48
N SER A 5 19.11 -20.83 6.34
CA SER A 5 19.39 -21.90 5.37
C SER A 5 18.93 -21.55 3.96
N VAL A 6 17.90 -20.70 3.81
CA VAL A 6 17.39 -20.23 2.51
C VAL A 6 18.31 -19.18 1.89
N SER A 7 18.91 -18.27 2.68
CA SER A 7 19.85 -17.27 2.15
C SER A 7 21.16 -17.91 1.67
N LEU A 8 21.70 -18.89 2.42
CA LEU A 8 22.93 -19.59 2.05
C LEU A 8 22.78 -20.50 0.82
N ALA A 9 21.57 -21.00 0.56
CA ALA A 9 21.26 -21.76 -0.66
C ALA A 9 21.22 -20.84 -1.89
N GLN A 10 20.86 -19.57 -1.74
CA GLN A 10 20.68 -18.67 -2.87
C GLN A 10 21.99 -18.23 -3.52
N ASP A 11 23.04 -18.03 -2.72
CA ASP A 11 24.38 -17.71 -3.24
C ASP A 11 24.96 -18.85 -4.07
N GLN A 12 24.65 -20.10 -3.71
CA GLN A 12 25.14 -21.32 -4.38
C GLN A 12 24.52 -21.55 -5.77
N PHE A 13 23.34 -20.97 -6.04
CA PHE A 13 22.64 -21.12 -7.34
C PHE A 13 22.57 -19.80 -8.12
N SER A 14 23.49 -18.88 -7.84
CA SER A 14 23.65 -17.63 -8.58
C SER A 14 24.54 -17.82 -9.81
N CYS A 15 24.15 -17.18 -10.92
CA CYS A 15 24.94 -17.11 -12.13
C CYS A 15 26.08 -16.11 -11.92
N SER A 16 27.35 -16.51 -12.07
CA SER A 16 28.46 -15.58 -11.83
C SER A 16 28.66 -14.52 -12.94
N ILE A 17 27.83 -14.53 -14.00
CA ILE A 17 27.86 -13.51 -15.07
C ILE A 17 26.86 -12.39 -14.77
N CYS A 18 25.59 -12.74 -14.52
CA CYS A 18 24.54 -11.76 -14.23
C CYS A 18 24.26 -11.56 -12.74
N LEU A 19 24.89 -12.36 -11.87
CA LEU A 19 24.78 -12.35 -10.41
C LEU A 19 23.35 -12.61 -9.88
N ASN A 20 22.46 -13.09 -10.74
CA ASN A 20 21.09 -13.48 -10.41
C ASN A 20 20.97 -14.99 -10.23
N LEU A 21 19.89 -15.44 -9.58
CA LEU A 21 19.51 -16.85 -9.54
C LEU A 21 19.42 -17.41 -10.97
N LEU A 22 19.99 -18.59 -11.19
CA LEU A 22 20.12 -19.17 -12.52
C LEU A 22 18.77 -19.25 -13.28
N LYS A 23 18.68 -18.57 -14.43
CA LYS A 23 17.55 -18.65 -15.37
C LYS A 23 17.94 -19.56 -16.53
N ASP A 24 17.17 -20.63 -16.72
CA ASP A 24 17.51 -21.71 -17.66
C ASP A 24 18.97 -22.17 -17.47
N PRO A 25 19.31 -22.71 -16.28
CA PRO A 25 20.69 -23.07 -15.94
C PRO A 25 21.28 -24.03 -16.97
N VAL A 26 22.52 -23.79 -17.34
CA VAL A 26 23.35 -24.70 -18.12
C VAL A 26 24.63 -24.97 -17.36
N ALA A 27 25.05 -26.23 -17.33
CA ALA A 27 26.34 -26.63 -16.81
C ALA A 27 27.28 -26.86 -18.00
N ILE A 28 28.41 -26.15 -18.02
CA ILE A 28 29.46 -26.36 -19.03
C ILE A 28 30.42 -27.47 -18.58
N PRO A 29 31.27 -28.05 -19.45
CA PRO A 29 32.03 -29.25 -19.13
C PRO A 29 32.98 -29.15 -17.91
N CYS A 30 33.38 -27.94 -17.51
CA CYS A 30 34.16 -27.73 -16.28
C CYS A 30 33.32 -27.73 -14.99
N GLY A 31 32.01 -28.00 -15.06
CA GLY A 31 31.10 -28.08 -13.92
C GLY A 31 30.49 -26.75 -13.46
N HIS A 32 30.96 -25.62 -13.99
CA HIS A 32 30.38 -24.31 -13.68
C HIS A 32 29.04 -24.11 -14.36
N SER A 33 28.13 -23.40 -13.68
CA SER A 33 26.76 -23.22 -14.14
C SER A 33 26.41 -21.75 -14.36
N TYR A 34 25.72 -21.46 -15.45
CA TYR A 34 25.32 -20.12 -15.87
C TYR A 34 23.90 -20.10 -16.38
N CYS A 35 23.30 -18.91 -16.52
CA CYS A 35 22.11 -18.78 -17.35
C CYS A 35 22.48 -19.07 -18.80
N MET A 36 21.62 -19.81 -19.51
CA MET A 36 21.80 -20.13 -20.94
C MET A 36 22.19 -18.90 -21.77
N SER A 37 21.44 -17.80 -21.61
CA SER A 37 21.68 -16.55 -22.34
C SER A 37 23.01 -15.88 -21.98
N CYS A 38 23.43 -15.95 -20.71
CA CYS A 38 24.65 -15.31 -20.24
C CYS A 38 25.91 -15.97 -20.82
N ILE A 39 25.99 -17.30 -20.77
CA ILE A 39 27.16 -18.00 -21.32
C ILE A 39 27.16 -17.99 -22.85
N THR A 40 25.97 -18.03 -23.48
CA THR A 40 25.83 -17.89 -24.94
C THR A 40 26.37 -16.54 -25.39
N GLY A 41 25.90 -15.44 -24.77
CA GLY A 41 26.38 -14.09 -25.09
C GLY A 41 27.87 -13.89 -24.80
N CYS A 42 28.42 -14.53 -23.76
CA CYS A 42 29.86 -14.49 -23.48
C CYS A 42 30.68 -15.16 -24.60
N TRP A 43 30.21 -16.28 -25.13
CA TRP A 43 30.89 -17.00 -26.22
C TRP A 43 30.67 -16.36 -27.59
N ASP A 44 29.52 -15.72 -27.82
CA ASP A 44 29.22 -15.04 -29.08
C ASP A 44 30.11 -13.79 -29.28
N GLN A 45 30.54 -13.12 -28.21
CA GLN A 45 31.45 -11.97 -28.29
C GLN A 45 32.87 -12.35 -28.72
N ASP A 46 33.32 -13.56 -28.41
CA ASP A 46 34.69 -14.05 -28.68
C ASP A 46 34.73 -15.09 -29.83
N ASP A 47 33.65 -15.23 -30.60
CA ASP A 47 33.48 -16.27 -31.62
C ASP A 47 34.55 -16.21 -32.74
N GLN A 48 35.14 -15.03 -32.98
CA GLN A 48 36.25 -14.84 -33.93
C GLN A 48 37.53 -15.59 -33.52
N LYS A 49 37.76 -15.82 -32.22
CA LYS A 49 38.95 -16.51 -31.71
C LYS A 49 38.84 -18.02 -31.80
N ARG A 50 37.64 -18.57 -32.08
CA ARG A 50 37.32 -20.01 -32.11
C ARG A 50 37.72 -20.80 -30.85
N VAL A 51 38.02 -20.11 -29.74
CA VAL A 51 38.41 -20.68 -28.46
C VAL A 51 37.45 -20.14 -27.41
N TYR A 52 36.66 -21.02 -26.82
CA TYR A 52 35.62 -20.66 -25.86
C TYR A 52 36.13 -20.93 -24.46
N SER A 53 36.04 -19.96 -23.56
CA SER A 53 36.55 -20.11 -22.19
C SER A 53 35.45 -20.05 -21.14
N CYS A 54 35.65 -20.74 -20.03
CA CYS A 54 34.82 -20.62 -18.84
C CYS A 54 35.09 -19.28 -18.15
N PRO A 55 34.07 -18.44 -17.88
CA PRO A 55 34.25 -17.16 -17.18
C PRO A 55 34.83 -17.28 -15.76
N GLN A 56 34.62 -18.41 -15.07
CA GLN A 56 35.08 -18.60 -13.69
C GLN A 56 36.48 -19.22 -13.60
N CYS A 57 36.73 -20.35 -14.27
CA CYS A 57 38.01 -21.07 -14.16
C CYS A 57 38.94 -20.88 -15.36
N ARG A 58 38.51 -20.15 -16.39
CA ARG A 58 39.27 -19.89 -17.63
C ARG A 58 39.65 -21.13 -18.44
N GLN A 59 39.11 -22.30 -18.11
CA GLN A 59 39.28 -23.51 -18.92
C GLN A 59 38.75 -23.26 -20.33
N THR A 60 39.53 -23.63 -21.34
CA THR A 60 39.21 -23.44 -22.74
C THR A 60 38.59 -24.69 -23.37
N PHE A 61 37.75 -24.49 -24.38
CA PHE A 61 37.03 -25.54 -25.09
C PHE A 61 37.07 -25.26 -26.60
N THR A 62 37.39 -26.31 -27.36
CA THR A 62 37.37 -26.33 -28.82
C THR A 62 37.00 -27.74 -29.28
N PRO A 63 35.89 -27.97 -30.00
CA PRO A 63 34.91 -27.01 -30.53
C PRO A 63 34.00 -26.40 -29.43
N ARG A 64 33.11 -25.46 -29.82
CA ARG A 64 32.13 -24.85 -28.91
C ARG A 64 31.29 -25.92 -28.20
N PRO A 65 31.23 -25.93 -26.86
CA PRO A 65 30.38 -26.88 -26.15
C PRO A 65 28.90 -26.68 -26.50
N VAL A 66 28.18 -27.78 -26.68
CA VAL A 66 26.72 -27.75 -26.85
C VAL A 66 26.09 -27.45 -25.50
N LEU A 67 25.25 -26.42 -25.45
CA LEU A 67 24.57 -26.01 -24.22
C LEU A 67 23.20 -26.67 -24.13
N GLY A 68 23.04 -27.54 -23.13
CA GLY A 68 21.75 -28.14 -22.77
C GLY A 68 21.26 -27.57 -21.43
N LYS A 69 19.96 -27.29 -21.34
CA LYS A 69 19.33 -26.88 -20.08
C LYS A 69 19.48 -28.01 -19.04
N ASN A 70 20.04 -27.67 -17.89
CA ASN A 70 20.12 -28.56 -16.74
C ASN A 70 18.78 -28.53 -15.99
N THR A 71 17.95 -29.56 -16.22
CA THR A 71 16.61 -29.69 -15.65
C THR A 71 16.62 -29.82 -14.13
N ILE A 72 17.64 -30.48 -13.56
CA ILE A 72 17.79 -30.65 -12.12
C ILE A 72 18.06 -29.31 -11.44
N LEU A 73 19.04 -28.55 -11.95
CA LEU A 73 19.32 -27.20 -11.43
C LEU A 73 18.12 -26.28 -11.58
N ALA A 74 17.38 -26.38 -12.69
CA ALA A 74 16.16 -25.62 -12.90
C ALA A 74 15.09 -25.96 -11.84
N GLU A 75 14.88 -27.24 -11.54
CA GLU A 75 13.91 -27.67 -10.52
C GLU A 75 14.29 -27.19 -9.11
N VAL A 76 15.57 -27.26 -8.74
CA VAL A 76 16.06 -26.78 -7.44
C VAL A 76 15.85 -25.27 -7.29
N VAL A 77 16.19 -24.50 -8.33
CA VAL A 77 15.96 -23.06 -8.39
C VAL A 77 14.48 -22.71 -8.24
N GLU A 78 13.58 -23.45 -8.90
CA GLU A 78 12.14 -23.24 -8.80
C GLU A 78 11.58 -23.56 -7.41
N LYS A 79 12.11 -24.59 -6.73
CA LYS A 79 11.74 -24.89 -5.34
C LYS A 79 12.13 -23.76 -4.40
N ILE A 80 13.34 -23.20 -4.55
CA ILE A 80 13.81 -22.04 -3.77
C ILE A 80 12.89 -20.83 -3.98
N LYS A 81 12.45 -20.57 -5.22
CA LYS A 81 11.49 -19.50 -5.52
C LYS A 81 10.13 -19.71 -4.83
N LYS A 82 9.59 -20.94 -4.86
CA LYS A 82 8.29 -21.28 -4.25
C LYS A 82 8.30 -21.19 -2.73
N THR A 83 9.40 -21.58 -2.08
CA THR A 83 9.53 -21.46 -0.62
C THR A 83 9.48 -20.01 -0.15
N LYS A 84 9.98 -19.04 -0.94
CA LYS A 84 9.85 -17.60 -0.63
C LYS A 84 8.41 -17.09 -0.71
N LEU A 85 7.61 -17.58 -1.67
CA LEU A 85 6.22 -17.15 -1.86
C LEU A 85 5.28 -17.62 -0.74
N GLN A 86 5.60 -18.74 -0.06
CA GLN A 86 4.80 -19.25 1.05
C GLN A 86 5.17 -18.64 2.42
N ALA A 87 6.32 -17.97 2.53
CA ALA A 87 6.74 -17.26 3.75
C ALA A 87 6.15 -15.84 3.85
N ALA A 88 5.64 -15.28 2.75
CA ALA A 88 4.96 -13.99 2.74
C ALA A 88 3.47 -14.15 3.11
N ARG A 89 3.14 -14.04 4.41
CA ARG A 89 1.74 -13.81 4.82
C ARG A 89 1.24 -12.49 4.21
N PRO A 90 -0.03 -12.41 3.76
CA PRO A 90 -0.60 -11.18 3.24
C PRO A 90 -0.78 -10.19 4.39
N SER A 91 0.16 -9.26 4.50
CA SER A 91 0.21 -8.27 5.58
C SER A 91 -0.14 -6.90 5.03
N GLN A 92 -1.41 -6.55 5.24
CA GLN A 92 -1.95 -5.20 5.46
C GLN A 92 -1.71 -4.10 4.41
N CYS A 93 -2.84 -3.64 3.87
CA CYS A 93 -3.02 -2.33 3.26
C CYS A 93 -2.34 -1.21 4.07
N PHE A 94 -1.45 -0.48 3.42
CA PHE A 94 -1.16 0.91 3.76
C PHE A 94 -1.30 1.76 2.50
N ILE A 95 -2.33 2.60 2.53
CA ILE A 95 -2.59 3.68 1.59
C ILE A 95 -1.43 4.69 1.72
N GLY A 96 -0.78 5.07 0.62
CA GLY A 96 0.02 6.30 0.58
C GLY A 96 1.51 6.18 0.21
N SER A 97 1.93 5.17 -0.53
CA SER A 97 3.10 5.30 -1.42
C SER A 97 2.82 4.41 -2.61
N GLY A 98 2.78 4.99 -3.82
CA GLY A 98 2.68 4.21 -5.05
C GLY A 98 3.70 3.07 -4.98
N ASN A 99 3.35 1.90 -5.51
CA ASN A 99 4.28 0.78 -5.58
C ASN A 99 5.43 1.14 -6.54
N VAL A 100 6.35 1.99 -6.08
CA VAL A 100 7.55 2.36 -6.82
C VAL A 100 8.41 1.11 -6.84
N GLU A 101 8.72 0.66 -8.03
CA GLU A 101 9.55 -0.51 -8.24
C GLU A 101 11.03 -0.12 -8.21
N CYS A 102 11.89 -1.04 -7.80
CA CYS A 102 13.32 -0.83 -7.86
C CYS A 102 13.81 -0.86 -9.32
N ASP A 103 14.54 0.17 -9.72
CA ASP A 103 15.07 0.32 -11.08
C ASP A 103 16.22 -0.66 -11.38
N ILE A 104 16.93 -1.10 -10.34
CA ILE A 104 18.08 -1.99 -10.43
C ILE A 104 17.67 -3.47 -10.47
N CYS A 105 16.49 -3.81 -9.97
CA CYS A 105 16.00 -5.18 -9.99
C CYS A 105 15.79 -5.65 -11.44
N THR A 106 16.31 -6.85 -11.73
CA THR A 106 16.09 -7.51 -13.02
C THR A 106 15.07 -8.64 -12.84
N GLY A 107 14.03 -8.67 -13.67
CA GLY A 107 12.90 -9.60 -13.52
C GLY A 107 11.80 -9.02 -12.63
N ASP A 108 11.32 -9.80 -11.66
CA ASP A 108 10.33 -9.34 -10.68
C ASP A 108 10.94 -8.23 -9.82
N LYS A 109 10.42 -7.02 -9.97
CA LYS A 109 10.98 -5.85 -9.29
C LYS A 109 10.47 -5.77 -7.86
N ASN A 110 11.42 -5.68 -6.93
CA ASN A 110 11.11 -5.44 -5.53
C ASN A 110 10.59 -4.00 -5.35
N LYS A 111 9.77 -3.78 -4.32
CA LYS A 111 9.37 -2.44 -3.91
C LYS A 111 10.60 -1.61 -3.54
N ALA A 112 10.72 -0.43 -4.13
CA ALA A 112 11.71 0.55 -3.77
C ALA A 112 11.38 1.17 -2.41
N VAL A 113 12.41 1.39 -1.61
CA VAL A 113 12.35 2.01 -0.29
C VAL A 113 12.96 3.41 -0.30
N LYS A 114 13.96 3.63 -1.15
CA LYS A 114 14.67 4.91 -1.29
C LYS A 114 14.86 5.26 -2.75
N SER A 115 14.87 6.56 -3.04
CA SER A 115 15.26 7.10 -4.35
C SER A 115 16.45 8.03 -4.19
N CYS A 116 17.44 7.92 -5.07
CA CYS A 116 18.61 8.79 -5.08
C CYS A 116 18.36 9.99 -6.01
N LEU A 117 18.45 11.21 -5.48
CA LEU A 117 18.24 12.45 -6.25
C LEU A 117 19.41 12.81 -7.17
N VAL A 118 20.52 12.08 -7.05
CA VAL A 118 21.71 12.25 -7.90
C VAL A 118 21.70 11.22 -9.03
N CYS A 119 21.45 9.94 -8.72
CA CYS A 119 21.38 8.87 -9.73
C CYS A 119 20.06 8.87 -10.50
N LEU A 120 19.02 9.52 -9.97
CA LEU A 120 17.66 9.50 -10.50
C LEU A 120 17.08 8.08 -10.62
N GLU A 121 17.41 7.24 -9.65
CA GLU A 121 16.97 5.85 -9.57
C GLU A 121 16.39 5.53 -8.19
N SER A 122 15.50 4.54 -8.17
CA SER A 122 14.82 4.00 -7.00
C SER A 122 15.34 2.60 -6.67
N TYR A 123 15.62 2.38 -5.39
CA TYR A 123 16.32 1.22 -4.87
C TYR A 123 15.43 0.48 -3.87
N CYS A 124 15.32 -0.84 -4.00
CA CYS A 124 14.89 -1.70 -2.90
C CYS A 124 15.97 -1.73 -1.81
N GLN A 125 15.64 -2.23 -0.62
CA GLN A 125 16.53 -2.20 0.54
C GLN A 125 17.93 -2.74 0.22
N THR A 126 18.02 -3.91 -0.42
CA THR A 126 19.30 -4.56 -0.76
C THR A 126 20.13 -3.76 -1.76
N HIS A 127 19.47 -3.16 -2.77
CA HIS A 127 20.17 -2.34 -3.75
C HIS A 127 20.56 -0.98 -3.20
N PHE A 128 19.83 -0.48 -2.21
CA PHE A 128 20.13 0.77 -1.52
C PHE A 128 21.34 0.62 -0.59
N GLU A 129 21.40 -0.46 0.20
CA GLU A 129 22.57 -0.75 1.05
C GLU A 129 23.86 -0.82 0.23
N ARG A 130 23.82 -1.55 -0.89
CA ARG A 130 24.93 -1.62 -1.83
C ARG A 130 25.28 -0.23 -2.39
N HIS A 131 24.29 0.57 -2.76
CA HIS A 131 24.50 1.95 -3.21
C HIS A 131 25.23 2.78 -2.14
N GLU A 132 24.82 2.69 -0.88
CA GLU A 132 25.49 3.40 0.22
C GLU A 132 26.94 2.93 0.44
N GLU A 133 27.21 1.63 0.32
CA GLU A 133 28.57 1.09 0.44
C GLU A 133 29.51 1.65 -0.64
N PHE A 134 29.07 1.64 -1.90
CA PHE A 134 29.83 2.20 -3.02
C PHE A 134 30.03 3.71 -2.91
N HIS A 135 29.09 4.42 -2.28
CA HIS A 135 29.13 5.88 -2.11
C HIS A 135 29.50 6.33 -0.68
N SER A 136 30.11 5.45 0.12
CA SER A 136 30.45 5.71 1.54
C SER A 136 31.30 6.97 1.75
N GLY A 137 32.20 7.30 0.81
CA GLY A 137 33.03 8.51 0.85
C GLY A 137 32.36 9.80 0.34
N LYS A 138 31.26 9.69 -0.42
CA LYS A 138 30.49 10.81 -0.98
C LYS A 138 29.01 10.44 -1.06
N ARG A 139 28.33 10.44 0.09
CA ARG A 139 26.92 10.05 0.17
C ARG A 139 26.07 10.92 -0.74
N HIS A 140 25.30 10.29 -1.62
CA HIS A 140 24.32 11.00 -2.43
C HIS A 140 23.10 11.40 -1.58
N LYS A 141 22.41 12.47 -2.00
CA LYS A 141 21.15 12.87 -1.39
C LYS A 141 20.05 11.88 -1.78
N VAL A 142 19.37 11.31 -0.79
CA VAL A 142 18.35 10.27 -0.97
C VAL A 142 17.05 10.70 -0.28
N THR A 143 15.92 10.21 -0.77
CA THR A 143 14.58 10.44 -0.23
C THR A 143 13.81 9.12 -0.20
N ASP A 144 12.65 9.08 0.44
CA ASP A 144 11.77 7.90 0.38
C ASP A 144 11.31 7.68 -1.05
N ALA A 145 11.07 6.43 -1.43
CA ALA A 145 10.72 6.10 -2.80
C ALA A 145 9.44 6.85 -3.24
N ILE A 146 9.58 7.69 -4.26
CA ILE A 146 8.51 8.48 -4.87
C ILE A 146 8.36 8.08 -6.33
N GLY A 147 7.12 7.91 -6.80
CA GLY A 147 6.86 7.36 -8.14
C GLY A 147 7.35 8.26 -9.28
N GLU A 148 7.44 9.57 -9.03
CA GLU A 148 7.73 10.58 -10.04
C GLU A 148 9.03 11.34 -9.73
N LEU A 149 10.12 10.58 -9.53
CA LEU A 149 11.45 11.14 -9.23
C LEU A 149 11.91 12.18 -10.28
N LYS A 150 11.54 11.97 -11.55
CA LYS A 150 11.86 12.89 -12.65
C LYS A 150 11.19 14.26 -12.52
N GLU A 151 10.03 14.35 -11.88
CA GLU A 151 9.33 15.63 -11.72
C GLU A 151 10.06 16.57 -10.75
N MET A 152 10.87 16.01 -9.85
CA MET A 152 11.72 16.75 -8.92
C MET A 152 12.88 17.44 -9.63
N ILE A 153 13.18 17.07 -10.88
CA ILE A 153 14.27 17.65 -11.66
C ILE A 153 13.72 18.70 -12.63
N CYS A 154 14.41 19.83 -12.71
CA CYS A 154 14.11 20.89 -13.67
C CYS A 154 14.42 20.39 -15.08
N PRO A 155 13.43 20.34 -15.99
CA PRO A 155 13.64 19.84 -17.35
C PRO A 155 14.56 20.74 -18.18
N GLN A 156 14.66 22.03 -17.84
CA GLN A 156 15.51 23.00 -18.56
C GLN A 156 16.97 22.95 -18.10
N HIS A 157 17.20 22.68 -16.82
CA HIS A 157 18.52 22.88 -16.20
C HIS A 157 19.14 21.62 -15.61
N ASP A 158 18.42 20.49 -15.65
CA ASP A 158 18.81 19.20 -15.08
C ASP A 158 19.28 19.31 -13.61
N LYS A 159 18.55 20.10 -12.83
CA LYS A 159 18.84 20.44 -11.43
C LYS A 159 17.62 20.23 -10.56
N LEU A 160 17.83 19.82 -9.31
CA LEU A 160 16.77 19.60 -8.34
C LEU A 160 15.96 20.87 -8.09
N LYS A 161 14.63 20.73 -8.07
CA LYS A 161 13.68 21.82 -7.80
C LYS A 161 13.49 22.01 -6.29
N GLU A 162 14.45 22.67 -5.65
CA GLU A 162 14.46 22.89 -4.19
C GLU A 162 13.81 24.20 -3.75
N ILE A 163 13.35 25.02 -4.69
CA ILE A 163 12.80 26.35 -4.46
C ILE A 163 11.33 26.35 -4.89
N PHE A 164 10.47 27.02 -4.15
CA PHE A 164 9.07 27.21 -4.50
C PHE A 164 8.81 28.66 -4.87
N CYS A 165 8.26 28.88 -6.06
CA CYS A 165 7.78 30.19 -6.48
C CYS A 165 6.32 30.36 -6.05
N ARG A 166 6.05 31.30 -5.14
CA ARG A 166 4.68 31.62 -4.69
C ARG A 166 3.88 32.37 -5.74
N THR A 167 4.54 33.13 -6.61
CA THR A 167 3.90 33.85 -7.70
C THR A 167 3.29 32.86 -8.71
N ASP A 168 4.05 31.87 -9.15
CA ASP A 168 3.62 30.91 -10.17
C ASP A 168 3.12 29.57 -9.60
N GLN A 169 3.16 29.43 -8.27
CA GLN A 169 2.75 28.24 -7.52
C GLN A 169 3.44 26.94 -7.99
N CYS A 170 4.73 26.99 -8.31
CA CYS A 170 5.49 25.86 -8.82
C CYS A 170 6.86 25.68 -8.13
N CYS A 171 7.38 24.45 -8.15
CA CYS A 171 8.74 24.17 -7.70
C CYS A 171 9.73 24.40 -8.86
N ILE A 172 10.82 25.11 -8.58
CA ILE A 172 11.85 25.54 -9.54
C ILE A 172 13.25 25.23 -9.00
N CYS A 173 14.25 25.18 -9.89
CA CYS A 173 15.66 25.08 -9.48
C CYS A 173 16.29 26.48 -9.31
N TYR A 174 17.53 26.52 -8.81
CA TYR A 174 18.21 27.79 -8.57
C TYR A 174 18.51 28.61 -9.84
N MET A 175 18.63 27.96 -11.01
CA MET A 175 18.83 28.66 -12.29
C MET A 175 17.55 29.38 -12.72
N CYS A 176 16.41 28.69 -12.67
CA CYS A 176 15.10 29.33 -12.86
C CYS A 176 14.88 30.52 -11.92
N MET A 177 15.33 30.43 -10.66
CA MET A 177 15.22 31.54 -9.70
C MET A 177 15.97 32.80 -10.16
N VAL A 178 17.18 32.66 -10.70
CA VAL A 178 18.01 33.81 -11.08
C VAL A 178 17.71 34.33 -12.50
N ASP A 179 17.09 33.50 -13.34
CA ASP A 179 16.73 33.82 -14.71
C ASP A 179 15.25 34.27 -14.81
N GLU A 180 14.34 33.33 -15.07
CA GLU A 180 12.92 33.58 -15.36
C GLU A 180 12.13 34.11 -14.15
N HIS A 181 12.47 33.67 -12.94
CA HIS A 181 11.73 33.99 -11.70
C HIS A 181 12.45 35.03 -10.82
N LYS A 182 13.37 35.82 -11.38
CA LYS A 182 14.24 36.76 -10.63
C LYS A 182 13.51 37.73 -9.71
N ASN A 183 12.32 38.17 -10.11
CA ASN A 183 11.51 39.15 -9.37
C ASN A 183 10.28 38.52 -8.71
N HIS A 184 10.18 37.20 -8.68
CA HIS A 184 9.04 36.51 -8.09
C HIS A 184 9.28 36.27 -6.60
N ASN A 185 8.18 36.09 -5.86
CA ASN A 185 8.27 35.72 -4.46
C ASN A 185 8.65 34.24 -4.36
N THR A 186 9.90 33.96 -4.02
CA THR A 186 10.44 32.60 -3.91
C THR A 186 10.85 32.28 -2.49
N VAL A 187 10.57 31.06 -2.05
CA VAL A 187 10.99 30.50 -0.76
C VAL A 187 11.58 29.11 -0.98
N SER A 188 12.18 28.48 0.04
CA SER A 188 12.59 27.08 -0.09
C SER A 188 11.36 26.17 -0.17
N ALA A 189 11.43 25.11 -0.97
CA ALA A 189 10.34 24.14 -1.09
C ALA A 189 10.01 23.44 0.25
N ALA A 190 11.01 23.28 1.12
CA ALA A 190 10.82 22.73 2.46
C ALA A 190 10.01 23.68 3.37
N ALA A 191 10.31 24.97 3.34
CA ALA A 191 9.57 25.97 4.11
C ALA A 191 8.11 26.06 3.64
N GLU A 192 7.89 26.15 2.32
CA GLU A 192 6.54 26.19 1.76
C GLU A 192 5.74 24.92 2.10
N ARG A 193 6.35 23.74 1.99
CA ARG A 193 5.70 22.49 2.36
C ARG A 193 5.24 22.50 3.82
N THR A 194 6.06 23.02 4.73
CA THR A 194 5.73 23.11 6.16
C THR A 194 4.53 24.03 6.39
N GLU A 195 4.49 25.18 5.72
CA GLU A 195 3.38 26.13 5.81
C GLU A 195 2.08 25.56 5.23
N LYS A 196 2.15 24.96 4.03
CA LYS A 196 0.99 24.30 3.41
C LYS A 196 0.50 23.11 4.23
N GLN A 197 1.40 22.31 4.80
CA GLN A 197 1.03 21.17 5.64
C GLN A 197 0.27 21.64 6.89
N LYS A 198 0.76 22.68 7.57
CA LYS A 198 0.06 23.27 8.72
C LYS A 198 -1.35 23.72 8.35
N HIS A 199 -1.53 24.37 7.20
CA HIS A 199 -2.85 24.78 6.73
C HIS A 199 -3.79 23.58 6.50
N VAL A 200 -3.26 22.48 5.92
CA VAL A 200 -4.02 21.24 5.72
C VAL A 200 -4.41 20.63 7.07
N ASP A 201 -3.48 20.53 8.02
CA ASP A 201 -3.73 19.95 9.35
C ASP A 201 -4.78 20.75 10.13
N ASP A 202 -4.71 22.09 10.09
CA ASP A 202 -5.70 22.97 10.71
C ASP A 202 -7.09 22.80 10.09
N THR A 203 -7.14 22.69 8.76
CA THR A 203 -8.38 22.45 8.02
C THR A 203 -8.97 21.07 8.36
N GLN A 204 -8.14 20.03 8.40
CA GLN A 204 -8.55 18.69 8.78
C GLN A 204 -9.11 18.65 10.20
N ARG A 205 -8.46 19.34 11.15
CA ARG A 205 -8.95 19.44 12.54
C ARG A 205 -10.33 20.09 12.61
N LYS A 206 -10.55 21.19 11.87
CA LYS A 206 -11.86 21.86 11.80
C LYS A 206 -12.94 20.92 11.26
N PHE A 207 -12.63 20.14 10.22
CA PHE A 207 -13.59 19.17 9.69
C PHE A 207 -13.87 18.04 10.67
N GLN A 208 -12.86 17.50 11.35
CA GLN A 208 -13.04 16.47 12.38
C GLN A 208 -13.93 16.96 13.52
N GLN A 209 -13.75 18.20 13.98
CA GLN A 209 -14.62 18.81 15.00
C GLN A 209 -16.07 18.91 14.52
N LYS A 210 -16.30 19.39 13.30
CA LYS A 210 -17.65 19.45 12.70
C LYS A 210 -18.30 18.07 12.59
N ILE A 211 -17.52 17.04 12.23
CA ILE A 211 -18.03 15.66 12.15
C ILE A 211 -18.46 15.18 13.54
N GLN A 212 -17.65 15.41 14.57
CA GLN A 212 -17.99 15.02 15.95
C GLN A 212 -19.24 15.76 16.46
N GLU A 213 -19.35 17.06 16.19
CA GLU A 213 -20.54 17.85 16.55
C GLU A 213 -21.80 17.29 15.89
N ARG A 214 -21.76 17.01 14.58
CA ARG A 214 -22.88 16.39 13.87
C ARG A 214 -23.21 14.98 14.35
N GLN A 215 -22.20 14.19 14.74
CA GLN A 215 -22.43 12.87 15.34
C GLN A 215 -23.18 12.98 16.67
N LYS A 216 -22.80 13.94 17.52
CA LYS A 216 -23.49 14.20 18.79
C LYS A 216 -24.93 14.66 18.58
N GLU A 217 -25.17 15.60 17.67
CA GLU A 217 -26.52 16.05 17.33
C GLU A 217 -27.40 14.89 16.80
N LEU A 218 -26.82 13.97 16.02
CA LEU A 218 -27.53 12.78 15.54
C LEU A 218 -27.88 11.81 16.67
N GLU A 219 -27.02 11.65 17.68
CA GLU A 219 -27.31 10.84 18.87
C GLU A 219 -28.43 11.46 19.72
N GLU A 220 -28.37 12.78 19.95
CA GLU A 220 -29.42 13.52 20.66
C GLU A 220 -30.77 13.40 19.96
N LEU A 221 -30.79 13.58 18.62
CA LEU A 221 -31.99 13.42 17.81
C LEU A 221 -32.55 11.99 17.87
N ARG A 222 -31.69 10.97 17.83
CA ARG A 222 -32.09 9.57 17.97
C ARG A 222 -32.75 9.31 19.32
N GLY A 223 -32.17 9.81 20.41
CA GLY A 223 -32.74 9.69 21.75
C GLY A 223 -34.10 10.39 21.88
N ALA A 224 -34.27 11.56 21.26
CA ALA A 224 -35.55 12.25 21.21
C ALA A 224 -36.62 11.44 20.46
N VAL A 225 -36.27 10.87 19.31
CA VAL A 225 -37.18 10.02 18.52
C VAL A 225 -37.60 8.78 19.31
N GLU A 226 -36.67 8.11 19.99
CA GLU A 226 -36.97 6.94 20.84
C GLU A 226 -37.88 7.32 22.02
N SER A 227 -37.60 8.45 22.69
CA SER A 227 -38.44 8.96 23.78
C SER A 227 -39.86 9.28 23.32
N HIS A 228 -40.00 9.88 22.14
CA HIS A 228 -41.31 10.16 21.53
C HIS A 228 -42.06 8.86 21.20
N LYS A 229 -41.35 7.83 20.70
CA LYS A 229 -41.93 6.52 20.42
C LYS A 229 -42.47 5.85 21.68
N VAL A 230 -41.68 5.81 22.76
CA VAL A 230 -42.10 5.24 24.05
C VAL A 230 -43.29 6.00 24.64
N SER A 231 -43.26 7.34 24.59
CA SER A 231 -44.38 8.17 25.07
C SER A 231 -45.67 7.92 24.27
N PHE A 232 -45.56 7.73 22.95
CA PHE A 232 -46.70 7.38 22.09
C PHE A 232 -47.27 6.01 22.48
N GLU A 233 -46.43 4.99 22.65
CA GLU A 233 -46.84 3.64 23.06
C GLU A 233 -47.50 3.61 24.45
N GLN A 234 -46.95 4.36 25.42
CA GLN A 234 -47.55 4.51 26.76
C GLN A 234 -48.90 5.22 26.74
N LYS A 235 -49.05 6.29 25.96
CA LYS A 235 -50.34 6.96 25.80
C LYS A 235 -51.37 6.01 25.18
N ASN A 236 -50.98 5.27 24.15
CA ASN A 236 -51.88 4.36 23.45
C ASN A 236 -52.36 3.22 24.36
N THR A 237 -51.45 2.61 25.13
CA THR A 237 -51.80 1.57 26.11
C THR A 237 -52.70 2.12 27.23
N HIS A 238 -52.42 3.31 27.75
CA HIS A 238 -53.25 3.93 28.79
C HIS A 238 -54.66 4.27 28.28
N THR A 239 -54.80 4.80 27.06
CA THR A 239 -56.12 5.02 26.45
C THR A 239 -56.86 3.72 26.19
N HIS A 240 -56.16 2.66 25.80
CA HIS A 240 -56.79 1.38 25.50
C HIS A 240 -57.28 0.66 26.77
N THR A 241 -56.53 0.74 27.87
CA THR A 241 -56.96 0.20 29.16
C THR A 241 -58.12 1.00 29.74
N HIS A 242 -58.07 2.33 29.69
CA HIS A 242 -59.15 3.20 30.20
C HIS A 242 -60.48 2.93 29.48
N THR A 243 -60.47 2.92 28.14
CA THR A 243 -61.66 2.63 27.33
C THR A 243 -62.23 1.24 27.61
N HIS A 244 -61.37 0.24 27.77
CA HIS A 244 -61.80 -1.12 28.10
C HIS A 244 -62.42 -1.20 29.50
N THR A 245 -61.87 -0.50 30.49
CA THR A 245 -62.43 -0.44 31.85
C THR A 245 -63.77 0.28 31.91
N GLU A 246 -63.94 1.40 31.20
CA GLU A 246 -65.20 2.12 31.13
C GLU A 246 -66.29 1.29 30.45
N THR A 247 -65.95 0.60 29.36
CA THR A 247 -66.88 -0.28 28.65
C THR A 247 -67.33 -1.45 29.52
N SER A 248 -66.40 -2.10 30.23
CA SER A 248 -66.73 -3.15 31.20
C SER A 248 -67.60 -2.65 32.35
N TYR A 249 -67.36 -1.43 32.86
CA TYR A 249 -68.17 -0.85 33.92
C TYR A 249 -69.60 -0.55 33.47
N CYS A 250 -69.77 0.07 32.29
CA CYS A 250 -71.10 0.34 31.71
C CYS A 250 -71.89 -0.95 31.46
N THR A 251 -71.24 -1.98 30.90
CA THR A 251 -71.90 -3.27 30.66
C THR A 251 -72.31 -3.97 31.96
N PHE A 252 -71.46 -3.93 32.99
CA PHE A 252 -71.81 -4.47 34.32
C PHE A 252 -73.04 -3.75 34.92
N LYS A 253 -73.03 -2.41 34.91
CA LYS A 253 -74.17 -1.61 35.42
C LYS A 253 -75.46 -1.91 34.67
N HIS A 254 -75.39 -2.00 33.35
CA HIS A 254 -76.55 -2.31 32.52
C HIS A 254 -77.11 -3.71 32.83
N CYS A 255 -76.23 -4.68 33.08
CA CYS A 255 -76.63 -6.03 33.48
C CYS A 255 -77.30 -6.05 34.87
N GLU A 256 -76.81 -5.24 35.81
CA GLU A 256 -77.43 -5.06 37.14
C GLU A 256 -78.81 -4.40 37.06
N GLU A 257 -78.96 -3.35 36.25
CA GLU A 257 -80.25 -2.70 36.01
C GLU A 257 -81.25 -3.68 35.37
N HIS A 258 -80.82 -4.46 34.38
CA HIS A 258 -81.65 -5.47 33.75
C HIS A 258 -82.07 -6.57 34.74
N ARG A 259 -81.16 -6.99 35.64
CA ARG A 259 -81.44 -7.95 36.72
C ARG A 259 -82.46 -7.41 37.72
N CYS A 260 -82.34 -6.15 38.14
CA CYS A 260 -83.31 -5.49 39.01
C CYS A 260 -84.70 -5.39 38.35
N THR A 261 -84.73 -5.11 37.05
CA THR A 261 -85.98 -5.02 36.28
C THR A 261 -86.67 -6.39 36.18
N LEU A 262 -85.91 -7.46 35.93
CA LEU A 262 -86.41 -8.84 35.94
C LEU A 262 -86.92 -9.27 37.32
N MET A 263 -86.21 -8.94 38.40
CA MET A 263 -86.64 -9.24 39.77
C MET A 263 -87.94 -8.52 40.15
N ASN A 264 -88.11 -7.27 39.70
CA ASN A 264 -89.37 -6.54 39.88
C ASN A 264 -90.52 -7.13 39.06
N GLN A 265 -90.27 -7.62 37.84
CA GLN A 265 -91.30 -8.29 37.04
C GLN A 265 -91.75 -9.61 37.68
N ILE A 266 -90.83 -10.39 38.25
CA ILE A 266 -91.15 -11.63 38.97
C ILE A 266 -91.96 -11.34 40.24
N SER A 267 -91.71 -10.21 40.91
CA SER A 267 -92.42 -9.83 42.13
C SER A 267 -93.85 -9.28 41.88
N ILE A 268 -94.20 -8.96 40.64
CA ILE A 268 -95.54 -8.47 40.25
C ILE A 268 -96.46 -9.61 39.76
N GLN A 269 -95.90 -10.81 39.51
CA GLN A 269 -96.65 -11.99 39.05
C GLN A 269 -97.03 -13.00 40.15
N ASN A 270 -96.70 -12.73 41.41
CA ASN A 270 -97.16 -13.46 42.60
C ASN A 270 -98.04 -12.56 43.46
#